data_AF-A0A0S8A405-F1
#
_entry.id   AF-A0A0S8A405-F1
#
_cell.length_a   1.000
_cell.length_b   1.000
_cell.length_c   1.000
_cell.angle_alpha   90.00
_cell.angle_beta   90.00
_cell.angle_gamma   90.00
#
_symmetry.space_group_name_H-M   'P 1'
#
loop_
_entity.id
_entity.type
_entity.pdbx_description
1 polymer ?
#
loop_
_entity_poly.entity_id
_entity_poly.type
_entity_poly.pdbx_seq_one_letter_code
_entity_poly.pdbx_strand_id
1 'polypeptide(L)'
;MVGKKNVVFGFLFLVITAALGPYMILNYVPGVGEAQGKKQDAVGRLQNLKLNNFEEDLEELSADQIAKANTDGLLALNTLINAEQPIDIIKSGPHAHGNLEALLNIAVGIALCFIAVAPLFKQVISWIFIVGTVLHSGVMFLATMYQMQLANTILNTGIGPALILLGLLLTGIAAAMGFKGEFVRD
;
A
#
# COMPACT_ATOMS: atom_id res chain seq x y z
N MET A 1 23.47 1.51 -22.15
CA MET A 1 22.95 0.83 -20.93
C MET A 1 21.50 1.22 -20.72
N VAL A 2 20.58 0.54 -21.42
CA VAL A 2 19.14 0.77 -21.42
C VAL A 2 18.56 0.70 -20.00
N GLY A 3 19.04 -0.25 -19.19
CA GLY A 3 18.55 -0.46 -17.83
C GLY A 3 18.80 0.69 -16.85
N LYS A 4 19.73 1.61 -17.14
CA LYS A 4 20.04 2.77 -16.27
C LYS A 4 18.80 3.59 -15.94
N LYS A 5 17.89 3.78 -16.90
CA LYS A 5 16.70 4.60 -16.69
C LYS A 5 15.70 3.97 -15.71
N ASN A 6 15.56 2.64 -15.70
CA ASN A 6 14.73 1.97 -14.69
C ASN A 6 15.34 2.08 -13.30
N VAL A 7 16.67 1.99 -13.18
CA VAL A 7 17.35 2.16 -11.88
C VAL A 7 17.09 3.57 -11.34
N VAL A 8 17.30 4.60 -12.15
CA VAL A 8 17.05 5.99 -11.75
C VAL A 8 15.57 6.20 -11.41
N PHE A 9 14.66 5.75 -12.28
CA PHE A 9 13.22 5.84 -12.02
C PHE A 9 12.84 5.14 -10.73
N GLY A 10 13.31 3.90 -10.51
CA GLY A 10 12.97 3.11 -9.34
C GLY A 10 13.47 3.74 -8.05
N PHE A 11 14.69 4.30 -7.99
CA PHE A 11 15.13 5.02 -6.79
C PHE A 11 14.31 6.28 -6.51
N LEU A 12 14.00 7.08 -7.54
CA LEU A 12 13.18 8.28 -7.39
C LEU A 12 11.76 7.92 -6.92
N PHE A 13 11.17 6.89 -7.53
CA PHE A 13 9.84 6.41 -7.17
C PHE A 13 9.82 5.83 -5.75
N LEU A 14 10.86 5.08 -5.36
CA LEU A 14 11.00 4.52 -4.02
C LEU A 14 11.04 5.62 -2.96
N VAL A 15 11.76 6.72 -3.19
CA VAL A 15 11.78 7.86 -2.25
C VAL A 15 10.38 8.39 -2.00
N ILE A 16 9.58 8.55 -3.06
CA ILE A 16 8.21 9.06 -2.96
C ILE A 16 7.31 8.08 -2.21
N THR A 17 7.35 6.79 -2.57
CA THR A 17 6.43 5.79 -1.99
C THR A 17 6.85 5.38 -0.58
N ALA A 18 8.15 5.33 -0.29
CA ALA A 18 8.66 5.06 1.05
C ALA A 18 8.35 6.20 2.03
N ALA A 19 8.35 7.45 1.56
CA ALA A 19 7.97 8.61 2.38
C ALA A 19 6.52 8.56 2.90
N LEU A 20 5.65 7.74 2.28
CA LEU A 20 4.31 7.48 2.81
C LEU A 20 4.35 6.80 4.19
N GLY A 21 5.39 6.02 4.51
CA GLY A 21 5.55 5.38 5.82
C GLY A 21 5.59 6.42 6.95
N PRO A 22 6.60 7.31 6.96
CA PRO A 22 6.66 8.43 7.90
C PRO A 22 5.42 9.32 7.86
N TYR A 23 4.87 9.60 6.67
CA TYR A 23 3.64 10.39 6.55
C TYR A 23 2.47 9.77 7.32
N MET A 24 2.24 8.46 7.20
CA MET A 24 1.17 7.77 7.93
C MET A 24 1.37 7.87 9.45
N ILE A 25 2.61 7.66 9.91
CA ILE A 25 2.96 7.72 11.33
C ILE A 25 2.67 9.11 11.90
N LEU A 26 3.09 10.16 11.20
CA LEU A 26 2.96 11.53 11.71
C LEU A 26 1.52 12.04 11.68
N ASN A 27 0.72 11.63 10.69
CA ASN A 27 -0.60 12.22 10.47
C ASN A 27 -1.78 11.41 11.00
N TYR A 28 -1.67 10.07 11.11
CA TYR A 28 -2.82 9.21 11.45
C TYR A 28 -2.64 8.41 12.73
N VAL A 29 -1.42 7.97 13.07
CA VAL A 29 -1.18 7.15 14.28
C VAL A 29 -1.61 7.85 15.58
N PRO A 30 -1.43 9.17 15.77
CA PRO A 30 -1.94 9.84 16.96
C PRO A 30 -3.46 9.70 17.15
N GLY A 31 -4.23 9.81 16.06
CA GLY A 31 -5.69 9.65 16.07
C GLY A 31 -6.12 8.21 16.41
N VAL A 32 -5.37 7.21 15.93
CA VAL A 32 -5.59 5.80 16.30
C VAL A 32 -5.33 5.60 17.80
N GLY A 33 -4.27 6.21 18.35
CA GLY A 33 -3.98 6.14 19.79
C GLY A 33 -5.12 6.70 20.64
N GLU A 34 -5.68 7.84 20.25
CA GLU A 34 -6.84 8.43 20.92
C GLU A 34 -8.09 7.52 20.83
N ALA A 35 -8.38 7.01 19.63
CA ALA A 35 -9.52 6.13 19.40
C ALA A 35 -9.39 4.80 20.16
N GLN A 36 -8.17 4.26 20.25
CA GLN A 36 -7.85 3.06 21.02
C GLN A 36 -8.11 3.27 22.52
N GLY A 37 -7.76 4.43 23.06
CA GLY A 37 -8.07 4.81 24.45
C GLY A 37 -9.58 4.80 24.71
N LYS A 38 -10.36 5.51 23.88
CA LYS A 38 -11.83 5.53 23.98
C LYS A 38 -12.46 4.14 23.88
N LYS A 39 -11.95 3.31 22.97
CA LYS A 39 -12.36 1.91 22.84
C LYS A 39 -12.02 1.09 24.09
N GLN A 40 -10.85 1.31 24.69
CA GLN A 40 -10.43 0.59 25.89
C GLN A 40 -11.35 0.92 27.07
N ASP A 41 -11.73 2.18 27.24
CA ASP A 41 -12.63 2.61 28.31
C ASP A 41 -14.05 2.04 28.12
N ALA A 42 -14.66 2.28 26.95
CA ALA A 42 -16.05 1.89 26.69
C ALA A 42 -16.24 0.36 26.68
N VAL A 43 -15.37 -0.38 25.98
CA VAL A 43 -15.44 -1.84 25.92
C VAL A 43 -14.98 -2.47 27.23
N GLY A 44 -14.01 -1.86 27.93
CA GLY A 44 -13.60 -2.30 29.27
C GLY A 44 -14.74 -2.22 30.27
N ARG A 45 -15.51 -1.12 30.26
CA ARG A 45 -16.74 -1.01 31.07
C ARG A 45 -17.72 -2.13 30.74
N LEU A 46 -18.01 -2.40 29.46
CA LEU A 46 -18.90 -3.50 29.07
C LEU A 46 -18.44 -4.87 29.58
N GLN A 47 -17.13 -5.13 29.55
CA GLN A 47 -16.57 -6.36 30.10
C GLN A 47 -16.80 -6.45 31.62
N ASN A 48 -16.57 -5.36 32.35
CA ASN A 48 -16.82 -5.30 33.79
C ASN A 48 -18.31 -5.51 34.12
N LEU A 49 -19.21 -4.84 33.38
CA LEU A 49 -20.65 -5.02 33.54
C LEU A 49 -21.04 -6.48 33.32
N LYS A 50 -20.48 -7.15 32.29
CA LYS A 50 -20.78 -8.56 32.05
C LYS A 50 -20.29 -9.48 33.18
N LEU A 51 -19.12 -9.19 33.76
CA LEU A 51 -18.55 -9.96 34.86
C LEU A 51 -19.31 -9.77 36.17
N ASN A 52 -19.85 -8.57 36.40
CA ASN A 52 -20.61 -8.20 37.59
C ASN A 52 -22.12 -8.40 37.41
N ASN A 53 -22.57 -9.26 36.48
CA ASN A 53 -23.99 -9.52 36.21
C ASN A 53 -24.83 -8.26 35.93
N PHE A 54 -24.23 -7.26 35.29
CA PHE A 54 -24.80 -5.94 34.98
C PHE A 54 -25.11 -5.08 36.20
N GLU A 55 -24.31 -5.25 37.26
CA GLU A 55 -24.27 -4.34 38.40
C GLU A 55 -23.12 -3.34 38.28
N GLU A 56 -23.38 -2.09 38.68
CA GLU A 56 -22.40 -1.02 38.82
C GLU A 56 -22.66 -0.33 40.17
N ASP A 57 -21.62 -0.12 40.98
CA ASP A 57 -21.74 0.42 42.36
C ASP A 57 -22.75 -0.32 43.27
N LEU A 58 -22.85 -1.65 43.11
CA LEU A 58 -23.79 -2.55 43.81
C LEU A 58 -25.27 -2.34 43.45
N GLU A 59 -25.56 -1.63 42.37
CA GLU A 59 -26.91 -1.45 41.84
C GLU A 59 -27.08 -2.13 40.48
N GLU A 60 -28.18 -2.85 40.29
CA GLU A 60 -28.53 -3.46 39.01
C GLU A 60 -28.87 -2.36 37.99
N LEU A 61 -28.22 -2.40 36.83
CA LEU A 61 -28.49 -1.46 35.75
C LEU A 61 -29.82 -1.77 35.07
N SER A 62 -30.57 -0.72 34.77
CA SER A 62 -31.76 -0.85 33.92
C SER A 62 -31.39 -1.25 32.49
N ALA A 63 -32.35 -1.86 31.79
CA ALA A 63 -32.19 -2.23 30.39
C ALA A 63 -31.78 -1.04 29.48
N ASP A 64 -32.27 0.17 29.76
CA ASP A 64 -31.89 1.39 29.04
C ASP A 64 -30.41 1.75 29.25
N GLN A 65 -29.92 1.66 30.49
CA GLN A 65 -28.51 1.94 30.81
C GLN A 65 -27.58 0.90 30.16
N ILE A 66 -27.96 -0.37 30.17
CA ILE A 66 -27.22 -1.44 29.49
C ILE A 66 -27.21 -1.20 27.97
N ALA A 67 -28.35 -0.82 27.38
CA ALA A 67 -28.44 -0.53 25.95
C ALA A 67 -27.56 0.66 25.53
N LYS A 68 -27.52 1.72 26.35
CA LYS A 68 -26.63 2.87 26.15
C LYS A 68 -25.16 2.47 26.23
N ALA A 69 -24.77 1.71 27.27
CA ALA A 69 -23.41 1.21 27.40
C ALA A 69 -22.97 0.35 26.20
N ASN A 70 -23.87 -0.51 25.69
CA ASN A 70 -23.62 -1.31 24.49
C ASN A 70 -23.42 -0.43 23.26
N THR A 71 -24.27 0.59 23.09
CA THR A 71 -24.18 1.55 21.99
C THR A 71 -22.86 2.32 22.04
N ASP A 72 -22.44 2.77 23.22
CA ASP A 72 -21.17 3.46 23.42
C ASP A 72 -19.98 2.57 23.03
N GLY A 73 -20.00 1.29 23.42
CA GLY A 73 -18.99 0.31 23.02
C GLY A 73 -18.92 0.10 21.52
N LEU A 74 -20.08 -0.01 20.84
CA LEU A 74 -20.15 -0.16 19.38
C LEU A 74 -19.62 1.08 18.65
N LEU A 75 -19.99 2.28 19.12
CA LEU A 75 -19.50 3.54 18.55
C LEU A 75 -17.99 3.72 18.77
N ALA A 76 -17.47 3.30 19.92
CA ALA A 76 -16.04 3.34 20.20
C ALA A 76 -15.24 2.39 19.28
N LEU A 77 -15.77 1.18 19.02
CA LEU A 77 -15.21 0.26 18.02
C LEU A 77 -15.23 0.86 16.61
N ASN A 78 -16.37 1.44 16.20
CA ASN A 78 -16.48 2.08 14.89
C ASN A 78 -15.50 3.27 14.74
N THR A 79 -15.32 4.05 15.81
CA THR A 79 -14.37 5.17 15.84
C THR A 79 -12.94 4.69 15.61
N LEU A 80 -12.53 3.60 16.25
CA LEU A 80 -11.21 3.00 16.04
C LEU A 80 -11.03 2.52 14.59
N ILE A 81 -11.99 1.75 14.07
CA ILE A 81 -11.93 1.23 12.69
C ILE A 81 -11.80 2.38 11.68
N ASN A 82 -12.58 3.45 11.86
CA ASN A 82 -12.50 4.62 10.98
C ASN A 82 -11.16 5.38 11.11
N ALA A 83 -10.56 5.39 12.30
CA ALA A 83 -9.25 6.01 12.52
C ALA A 83 -8.12 5.22 11.85
N GLU A 84 -8.23 3.88 11.78
CA GLU A 84 -7.25 3.00 11.13
C GLU A 84 -7.37 3.01 9.60
N GLN A 85 -8.56 3.25 9.07
CA GLN A 85 -8.86 3.13 7.64
C GLN A 85 -7.91 3.91 6.71
N PRO A 86 -7.52 5.18 6.99
CA PRO A 86 -6.55 5.89 6.16
C PRO A 86 -5.16 5.24 6.15
N ILE A 87 -4.73 4.68 7.30
CA ILE A 87 -3.45 3.97 7.41
C ILE A 87 -3.50 2.72 6.55
N ASP A 88 -4.56 1.92 6.67
CA ASP A 88 -4.68 0.66 5.96
C ASP A 88 -4.71 0.87 4.44
N ILE A 89 -5.41 1.89 3.96
CA ILE A 89 -5.45 2.22 2.53
C ILE A 89 -4.07 2.63 2.01
N ILE A 90 -3.35 3.49 2.72
CA ILE A 90 -2.03 3.95 2.27
C ILE A 90 -1.01 2.80 2.35
N LYS A 91 -1.01 2.05 3.46
CA LYS A 91 -0.10 0.93 3.74
C LYS A 91 -0.27 -0.19 2.73
N SER A 92 -1.49 -0.69 2.55
CA SER A 92 -1.78 -1.80 1.65
C SER A 92 -1.76 -1.40 0.18
N GLY A 93 -2.02 -0.13 -0.12
CA GLY A 93 -2.03 0.40 -1.48
C GLY A 93 -0.69 1.01 -1.90
N PRO A 94 -0.62 2.34 -2.07
CA PRO A 94 0.50 3.01 -2.74
C PRO A 94 1.84 2.87 -2.03
N HIS A 95 1.87 2.61 -0.72
CA HIS A 95 3.12 2.36 -0.01
C HIS A 95 3.69 0.97 -0.36
N ALA A 96 2.94 -0.10 -0.11
CA ALA A 96 3.42 -1.47 -0.34
C ALA A 96 3.66 -1.76 -1.83
N HIS A 97 2.66 -1.49 -2.68
CA HIS A 97 2.80 -1.71 -4.13
C HIS A 97 3.85 -0.80 -4.74
N GLY A 98 3.88 0.47 -4.34
CA GLY A 98 4.84 1.44 -4.85
C GLY A 98 6.29 1.06 -4.55
N ASN A 99 6.57 0.63 -3.32
CA ASN A 99 7.91 0.16 -2.95
C ASN A 99 8.31 -1.12 -3.71
N LEU A 100 7.38 -2.08 -3.86
CA LEU A 100 7.65 -3.30 -4.62
C LEU A 100 7.98 -3.01 -6.08
N GLU A 101 7.21 -2.16 -6.73
CA GLU A 101 7.39 -1.83 -8.15
C GLU A 101 8.61 -0.94 -8.41
N ALA A 102 8.96 -0.08 -7.45
CA ALA A 102 10.23 0.65 -7.45
C ALA A 102 11.42 -0.32 -7.42
N LEU A 103 11.41 -1.27 -6.47
CA LEU A 103 12.45 -2.30 -6.37
C LEU A 103 12.51 -3.17 -7.62
N LEU A 104 11.35 -3.49 -8.20
CA LEU A 104 11.27 -4.26 -9.43
C LEU A 104 11.89 -3.52 -10.61
N ASN A 105 11.66 -2.21 -10.73
CA ASN A 105 12.34 -1.37 -11.74
C ASN A 105 13.86 -1.33 -11.52
N ILE A 106 14.33 -1.22 -10.28
CA ILE A 106 15.76 -1.28 -9.97
C ILE A 106 16.34 -2.64 -10.38
N ALA A 107 15.70 -3.73 -9.96
CA ALA A 107 16.16 -5.09 -10.24
C ALA A 107 16.20 -5.39 -11.75
N VAL A 108 15.13 -5.05 -12.48
CA VAL A 108 15.07 -5.24 -13.93
C VAL A 108 16.05 -4.32 -14.64
N GLY A 109 16.21 -3.08 -14.19
CA GLY A 109 17.20 -2.15 -14.71
C GLY A 109 18.62 -2.71 -14.62
N ILE A 110 18.97 -3.29 -13.46
CA ILE A 110 20.25 -4.00 -13.29
C ILE A 110 20.32 -5.20 -14.22
N ALA A 111 19.31 -6.08 -14.24
CA ALA A 111 19.29 -7.27 -15.08
C ALA A 111 19.47 -6.95 -16.57
N LEU A 112 18.82 -5.91 -17.09
CA LEU A 112 18.95 -5.48 -18.49
C LEU A 112 20.38 -5.06 -18.87
N CYS A 113 21.21 -4.69 -17.89
CA CYS A 113 22.62 -4.39 -18.11
C CYS A 113 23.48 -5.64 -18.33
N PHE A 114 22.98 -6.82 -17.96
CA PHE A 114 23.64 -8.13 -18.12
C PHE A 114 23.06 -8.95 -19.27
N ILE A 115 21.93 -8.56 -19.86
CA ILE A 115 21.29 -9.31 -20.94
C ILE A 115 21.83 -8.85 -22.29
N ALA A 116 22.36 -9.74 -23.12
CA ALA A 116 22.83 -9.49 -24.48
C ALA A 116 21.76 -9.85 -25.53
N VAL A 117 20.72 -9.02 -25.64
CA VAL A 117 19.70 -9.08 -26.70
C VAL A 117 19.63 -7.75 -27.46
N ALA A 118 18.87 -7.72 -28.55
CA ALA A 118 18.68 -6.51 -29.36
C ALA A 118 18.32 -5.29 -28.48
N PRO A 119 18.97 -4.12 -28.68
CA PRO A 119 18.73 -2.94 -27.84
C PRO A 119 17.26 -2.51 -27.79
N LEU A 120 16.55 -2.63 -28.92
CA LEU A 120 15.12 -2.34 -28.99
C LEU A 120 14.30 -3.21 -28.04
N PHE A 121 14.64 -4.49 -27.90
CA PHE A 121 13.91 -5.39 -27.01
C PHE A 121 14.10 -5.00 -25.53
N LYS A 122 15.32 -4.60 -25.15
CA LYS A 122 15.58 -4.03 -23.83
C LYS A 122 14.79 -2.75 -23.59
N GLN A 123 14.67 -1.89 -24.61
CA GLN A 123 13.92 -0.63 -24.52
C GLN A 123 12.43 -0.88 -24.28
N VAL A 124 11.86 -1.86 -24.98
CA VAL A 124 10.46 -2.27 -24.79
C VAL A 124 10.22 -2.77 -23.37
N ILE A 125 11.03 -3.71 -22.88
CA ILE A 125 10.93 -4.22 -21.49
C ILE A 125 11.01 -3.06 -20.50
N SER A 126 12.04 -2.23 -20.67
CA SER A 126 12.31 -1.10 -19.79
C SER A 126 11.13 -0.11 -19.70
N TRP A 127 10.54 0.25 -20.84
CA TRP A 127 9.38 1.15 -20.87
C TRP A 127 8.12 0.49 -20.33
N ILE A 128 7.89 -0.80 -20.59
CA ILE A 128 6.74 -1.54 -20.05
C ILE A 128 6.75 -1.50 -18.52
N PHE A 129 7.91 -1.69 -17.88
CA PHE A 129 8.01 -1.57 -16.42
C PHE A 129 7.71 -0.17 -15.90
N ILE A 130 8.29 0.87 -16.51
CA ILE A 130 8.06 2.25 -16.06
C ILE A 130 6.58 2.63 -16.23
N VAL A 131 6.00 2.37 -17.41
CA VAL A 131 4.59 2.68 -17.69
C VAL A 131 3.67 1.84 -16.81
N GLY A 132 3.97 0.54 -16.61
CA GLY A 132 3.22 -0.32 -15.72
C GLY A 132 3.21 0.20 -14.28
N THR A 133 4.37 0.63 -13.76
CA THR A 133 4.48 1.18 -12.41
C THR A 133 3.73 2.50 -12.27
N VAL A 134 3.82 3.38 -13.27
CA VAL A 134 3.07 4.63 -13.26
C VAL A 134 1.57 4.36 -13.28
N LEU A 135 1.10 3.46 -14.16
CA LEU A 135 -0.33 3.15 -14.31
C LEU A 135 -0.91 2.27 -13.20
N HIS A 136 -0.07 1.59 -12.41
CA HIS A 136 -0.49 0.85 -11.22
C HIS A 136 -0.24 1.68 -9.95
N SER A 137 0.96 1.64 -9.38
CA SER A 137 1.25 2.31 -8.11
C SER A 137 1.20 3.83 -8.19
N GLY A 138 1.61 4.42 -9.32
CA GLY A 138 1.56 5.88 -9.50
C GLY A 138 0.13 6.41 -9.52
N VAL A 139 -0.77 5.74 -10.24
CA VAL A 139 -2.20 6.07 -10.27
C VAL A 139 -2.84 5.73 -8.92
N MET A 140 -2.44 4.65 -8.24
CA MET A 140 -2.91 4.33 -6.89
C MET A 140 -2.56 5.42 -5.89
N PHE A 141 -1.35 5.98 -5.98
CA PHE A 141 -0.95 7.14 -5.19
C PHE A 141 -1.87 8.33 -5.43
N LEU A 142 -2.22 8.64 -6.69
CA LEU A 142 -3.14 9.73 -7.02
C LEU A 142 -4.57 9.46 -6.51
N ALA A 143 -5.05 8.22 -6.65
CA ALA A 143 -6.36 7.81 -6.17
C ALA A 143 -6.48 7.91 -4.66
N THR A 144 -5.44 7.50 -3.92
CA THR A 144 -5.46 7.49 -2.45
C THR A 144 -5.16 8.87 -1.86
N MET A 145 -4.07 9.52 -2.29
CA MET A 145 -3.59 10.74 -1.66
C MET A 145 -4.35 12.00 -2.12
N TYR A 146 -4.84 11.99 -3.35
CA TYR A 146 -5.55 13.13 -3.96
C TYR A 146 -7.02 12.84 -4.26
N GLN A 147 -7.52 11.64 -3.92
CA GLN A 147 -8.91 11.24 -4.12
C GLN A 147 -9.41 11.46 -5.57
N MET A 148 -8.52 11.30 -6.55
CA MET A 148 -8.81 11.57 -7.95
C MET A 148 -9.67 10.45 -8.56
N GLN A 149 -10.92 10.76 -8.92
CA GLN A 149 -11.84 9.78 -9.51
C GLN A 149 -11.34 9.21 -10.86
N LEU A 150 -10.66 10.03 -11.65
CA LEU A 150 -10.04 9.58 -12.91
C LEU A 150 -8.99 8.49 -12.64
N ALA A 151 -8.22 8.62 -11.54
CA ALA A 151 -7.22 7.63 -11.17
C ALA A 151 -7.87 6.29 -10.82
N ASN A 152 -8.97 6.29 -10.07
CA ASN A 152 -9.76 5.08 -9.81
C ASN A 152 -10.26 4.41 -11.10
N THR A 153 -10.70 5.22 -12.08
CA THR A 153 -11.16 4.71 -13.38
C THR A 153 -10.04 3.98 -14.11
N ILE A 154 -8.82 4.53 -14.11
CA ILE A 154 -7.65 3.91 -14.72
C ILE A 154 -7.25 2.62 -13.97
N LEU A 155 -7.24 2.61 -12.63
CA LEU A 155 -6.92 1.41 -11.85
C LEU A 155 -7.86 0.24 -12.17
N ASN A 156 -9.15 0.53 -12.30
CA ASN A 156 -10.17 -0.47 -12.59
C ASN A 156 -10.02 -1.12 -13.98
N THR A 157 -9.21 -0.55 -14.87
CA THR A 157 -8.87 -1.20 -16.16
C THR A 157 -7.92 -2.39 -15.99
N GLY A 158 -7.16 -2.45 -14.89
CA GLY A 158 -6.13 -3.47 -14.66
C GLY A 158 -4.90 -3.36 -15.57
N ILE A 159 -4.77 -2.28 -16.36
CA ILE A 159 -3.68 -2.14 -17.34
C ILE A 159 -2.29 -2.09 -16.69
N GLY A 160 -2.17 -1.43 -15.54
CA GLY A 160 -0.90 -1.32 -14.80
C GLY A 160 -0.34 -2.70 -14.41
N PRO A 161 -1.08 -3.51 -13.62
CA PRO A 161 -0.67 -4.87 -13.29
C PRO A 161 -0.40 -5.75 -14.52
N ALA A 162 -1.23 -5.65 -15.57
CA ALA A 162 -1.04 -6.41 -16.80
C ALA A 162 0.31 -6.08 -17.48
N LEU A 163 0.69 -4.80 -17.53
CA LEU A 163 1.98 -4.37 -18.06
C LEU A 163 3.15 -4.86 -17.19
N ILE A 164 3.02 -4.83 -15.87
CA ILE A 164 4.06 -5.37 -14.98
C ILE A 164 4.27 -6.87 -15.22
N LEU A 165 3.20 -7.65 -15.34
CA LEU A 165 3.28 -9.09 -15.64
C LEU A 165 3.89 -9.35 -17.02
N LEU A 166 3.51 -8.56 -18.04
CA LEU A 166 4.12 -8.63 -19.36
C LEU A 166 5.61 -8.31 -19.30
N GLY A 167 6.01 -7.27 -18.56
CA GLY A 167 7.41 -6.91 -18.36
C GLY A 167 8.22 -8.04 -17.71
N LEU A 168 7.65 -8.69 -16.68
CA LEU A 168 8.26 -9.84 -16.02
C LEU A 168 8.48 -11.00 -17.00
N LEU A 169 7.45 -11.36 -17.78
CA LEU A 169 7.54 -12.40 -18.80
C LEU A 169 8.63 -12.10 -19.83
N LEU A 170 8.62 -10.88 -20.39
CA LEU A 170 9.59 -10.48 -21.42
C LEU A 170 11.02 -10.42 -20.87
N THR A 171 11.21 -10.02 -19.61
CA THR A 171 12.51 -10.07 -18.94
C THR A 171 13.00 -11.49 -18.79
N GLY A 172 12.12 -12.42 -18.38
CA GLY A 172 12.45 -13.85 -18.29
C GLY A 172 12.88 -14.44 -19.63
N ILE A 173 12.15 -14.13 -20.71
CA ILE A 173 12.50 -14.54 -22.07
C ILE A 173 13.86 -13.94 -22.48
N ALA A 174 14.06 -12.64 -22.28
CA ALA A 174 15.30 -11.98 -22.64
C ALA A 174 16.51 -12.53 -21.87
N ALA A 175 16.33 -12.84 -20.57
CA ALA A 175 17.35 -13.48 -19.75
C ALA A 175 17.72 -14.87 -20.27
N ALA A 176 16.72 -15.70 -20.61
CA ALA A 176 16.95 -17.02 -21.19
C ALA A 176 17.70 -16.96 -22.53
N MET A 177 17.45 -15.93 -23.34
CA MET A 177 18.11 -15.75 -24.63
C MET A 177 19.55 -15.26 -24.53
N GLY A 178 19.87 -14.42 -23.54
CA GLY A 178 21.07 -13.59 -23.63
C GLY A 178 21.74 -13.21 -22.33
N PHE A 179 21.37 -13.74 -21.16
CA PHE A 179 22.06 -13.37 -19.91
C PHE A 179 23.56 -13.67 -19.98
N LYS A 180 24.38 -12.64 -19.75
CA LYS A 180 25.83 -12.71 -19.64
C LYS A 180 26.19 -12.39 -18.19
N GLY A 181 27.11 -13.15 -17.58
CA GLY A 181 27.60 -12.86 -16.23
C GLY A 181 28.45 -11.58 -16.11
N GLU A 182 28.44 -10.73 -17.13
CA GLU A 182 29.20 -9.50 -17.27
C GLU A 182 28.34 -8.38 -17.87
N PHE A 183 28.77 -7.14 -17.70
CA PHE A 183 28.06 -5.98 -18.24
C PHE A 183 28.13 -5.95 -19.77
N VAL A 184 26.96 -5.77 -20.39
CA VAL A 184 26.80 -5.68 -21.84
C VAL A 184 26.73 -4.21 -22.27
N ARG A 185 27.49 -3.85 -23.30
CA ARG A 185 27.38 -2.54 -23.97
C ARG A 185 26.23 -2.61 -24.98
N ASP A 186 25.39 -1.57 -24.99
CA ASP A 186 24.25 -1.44 -25.92
C ASP A 186 24.64 -0.67 -27.17
#